data_AF-A0A941VMV5-F1
#
_entry.id   AF-A0A941VMV5-F1
#
_cell.length_a   1.000
_cell.length_b   1.000
_cell.length_c   1.000
_cell.angle_alpha   90.00
_cell.angle_beta   90.00
_cell.angle_gamma   90.00
#
_symmetry.space_group_name_H-M   'P 1'
#
loop_
_entity.id
_entity.type
_entity.pdbx_description
1 polymer ?
#
loop_
_entity_poly.entity_id
_entity_poly.type
_entity_poly.pdbx_seq_one_letter_code
_entity_poly.pdbx_strand_id
1 'polypeptide(L)' 'YLTARKTYVAHDPRNLCQVGDKVRIIESRPISKTKRWQVLDVLEKGRTEMALPEAVEGVESQS' A
#
# COMPACT_ATOMS: atom_id res chain seq x y z
N TYR A 1 -26.03 1.98 -18.31
CA TYR A 1 -25.03 2.43 -17.32
C TYR A 1 -23.70 2.61 -18.02
N LEU A 2 -23.05 3.76 -17.87
CA LEU A 2 -21.68 4.00 -18.35
C LEU A 2 -20.73 3.99 -17.16
N THR A 3 -19.74 3.11 -17.21
CA THR A 3 -18.69 3.02 -16.17
C THR A 3 -17.41 3.62 -16.75
N ALA A 4 -16.92 4.70 -16.16
CA ALA A 4 -15.68 5.35 -16.57
C ALA A 4 -14.59 5.20 -15.49
N ARG A 5 -13.34 5.05 -15.93
CA ARG A 5 -12.16 5.00 -15.07
C ARG A 5 -11.16 6.07 -15.49
N LYS A 6 -10.42 6.61 -14.53
CA LYS A 6 -9.36 7.59 -14.78
C LYS A 6 -8.14 7.22 -13.95
N THR A 7 -6.98 7.30 -14.58
CA THR A 7 -5.69 7.05 -13.94
C THR A 7 -5.11 8.36 -13.43
N TYR A 8 -4.49 8.31 -12.25
CA TYR A 8 -3.88 9.46 -11.59
C TYR A 8 -2.44 9.11 -11.19
N VAL A 9 -1.54 10.09 -11.31
CA VAL A 9 -0.14 9.91 -10.91
C VAL A 9 0.06 10.55 -9.55
N ALA A 10 0.19 9.69 -8.53
CA ALA A 10 0.46 10.10 -7.16
C ALA A 10 1.96 10.15 -6.87
N HIS A 11 2.33 11.01 -5.94
CA HIS A 11 3.67 11.08 -5.37
C HIS A 11 3.71 10.34 -4.04
N ASP A 12 4.66 9.42 -3.94
CA ASP A 12 5.04 8.71 -2.72
C ASP A 12 6.54 8.94 -2.50
N PRO A 13 6.95 9.76 -1.51
CA PRO A 13 8.35 10.07 -1.26
C PRO A 13 9.14 8.91 -0.61
N ARG A 14 8.46 7.95 0.01
CA ARG A 14 9.10 6.83 0.73
C ARG A 14 8.93 5.49 0.02
N ASN A 15 8.23 5.49 -1.13
CA ASN A 15 7.97 4.31 -1.95
C ASN A 15 7.41 3.14 -1.12
N LEU A 16 6.49 3.47 -0.22
CA LEU A 16 5.91 2.52 0.74
C LEU A 16 4.79 1.70 0.11
N CYS A 17 4.16 2.23 -0.93
CA CYS A 17 3.04 1.57 -1.61
C CYS A 17 3.54 0.54 -2.63
N GLN A 18 2.97 -0.65 -2.59
CA GLN A 18 3.24 -1.72 -3.53
C GLN A 18 2.08 -1.93 -4.51
N VAL A 19 2.35 -2.67 -5.59
CA VAL A 19 1.35 -3.01 -6.59
C VAL A 19 0.30 -3.93 -5.94
N GLY A 20 -0.96 -3.50 -5.98
CA GLY A 20 -2.08 -4.23 -5.36
C GLY A 20 -2.61 -3.57 -4.08
N ASP A 21 -1.93 -2.54 -3.57
CA ASP A 21 -2.40 -1.77 -2.43
C ASP A 21 -3.58 -0.85 -2.83
N LYS A 22 -4.60 -0.78 -1.97
CA LYS A 22 -5.62 0.28 -2.05
C LYS A 22 -5.17 1.47 -1.23
N VAL A 23 -5.01 2.61 -1.90
CA VAL A 23 -4.51 3.84 -1.28
C VAL A 23 -5.51 4.99 -1.41
N ARG A 24 -5.54 5.89 -0.44
CA ARG A 24 -6.19 7.20 -0.55
C ARG A 24 -5.19 8.24 -1.03
N ILE A 25 -5.61 9.01 -2.03
CA ILE A 25 -4.82 10.11 -2.59
C ILE A 25 -5.55 11.44 -2.34
N ILE A 26 -4.78 12.50 -2.15
CA ILE A 26 -5.27 13.88 -2.02
C ILE A 26 -4.64 14.76 -3.09
N GLU A 27 -5.34 15.82 -3.49
CA GLU A 27 -4.76 16.87 -4.30
C GLU A 27 -3.64 17.58 -3.53
N SER A 28 -2.49 17.73 -4.17
CA SER A 28 -1.34 18.41 -3.60
C SER A 28 -0.88 19.54 -4.52
N ARG A 29 0.05 20.36 -4.01
CA ARG A 29 0.76 21.34 -4.85
C ARG A 29 1.39 20.61 -6.05
N PRO A 30 1.41 21.17 -7.25
CA PRO A 30 1.97 20.50 -8.42
C PRO A 30 3.44 20.14 -8.18
N ILE A 31 3.72 18.84 -8.21
CA ILE A 31 5.08 18.27 -8.00
C ILE A 31 5.80 18.18 -9.34
N SER A 32 5.05 18.03 -10.43
CA SER A 32 5.55 17.99 -11.81
C SER A 32 4.42 18.38 -12.78
N LYS A 33 4.66 18.26 -14.10
CA LYS A 33 3.68 18.55 -15.15
C LYS A 33 2.34 17.82 -14.95
N THR A 34 2.40 16.56 -14.48
CA THR A 34 1.24 15.68 -14.32
C THR A 34 1.03 15.20 -12.86
N LYS A 35 2.07 15.21 -12.01
CA LYS A 35 1.98 14.76 -10.62
C LYS A 35 1.36 15.84 -9.73
N ARG A 36 0.07 15.71 -9.46
CA ARG A 36 -0.73 16.63 -8.62
C ARG A 36 -1.43 15.92 -7.46
N TRP A 37 -1.12 14.66 -7.26
CA TRP A 37 -1.72 13.82 -6.24
C TRP A 37 -0.64 13.35 -5.29
N GLN A 38 -0.95 13.26 -4.00
CA GLN A 38 -0.07 12.72 -2.98
C GLN A 38 -0.79 11.57 -2.26
N VAL A 39 -0.06 10.50 -1.95
CA VAL A 39 -0.62 9.40 -1.15
C VAL A 39 -0.73 9.86 0.31
N LEU A 40 -1.92 9.71 0.90
CA LEU A 40 -2.17 9.97 2.33
C LEU A 40 -2.04 8.69 3.14
N ASP A 41 -2.88 7.71 2.83
CA ASP A 41 -3.02 6.48 3.62
C ASP A 41 -3.14 5.25 2.71
N VAL A 42 -2.59 4.14 3.18
CA VAL A 42 -2.79 2.81 2.59
C VAL A 42 -3.91 2.11 3.35
N LEU A 43 -5.06 1.90 2.69
CA LEU A 43 -6.24 1.28 3.29
C LEU A 43 -6.12 -0.25 3.36
N GLU A 44 -5.66 -0.86 2.28
CA GLU A 44 -5.44 -2.30 2.19
C GLU A 44 -4.09 -2.52 1.56
N LYS A 45 -3.19 -3.20 2.27
CA LYS A 45 -1.98 -3.72 1.64
C LYS A 45 -2.36 -4.94 0.83
N GLY A 46 -1.92 -4.99 -0.43
CA GLY A 46 -2.11 -6.10 -1.34
C GLY A 46 -1.70 -7.36 -0.60
N ARG A 47 -2.66 -8.27 -0.46
CA ARG A 47 -2.59 -9.47 0.37
C ARG A 47 -1.38 -10.32 -0.05
N THR A 48 -0.22 -10.03 0.51
CA THR A 48 0.90 -10.98 0.56
C THR A 48 0.49 -12.00 1.59
N GLU A 49 -0.21 -13.03 1.10
CA GLU A 49 -0.55 -14.24 1.83
C GLU A 49 0.73 -15.07 2.06
N MET A 50 1.78 -14.48 2.64
CA MET A 50 2.99 -15.21 3.01
C MET A 50 3.84 -14.41 4.01
N ALA A 51 3.40 -14.42 5.27
CA ALA A 51 4.28 -14.23 6.42
C ALA A 51 3.71 -15.05 7.57
N LEU A 52 3.94 -16.36 7.50
CA LEU A 52 4.00 -17.21 8.68
C LEU A 52 5.17 -16.75 9.54
N PRO A 53 4.96 -16.59 10.85
CA PRO A 53 5.81 -17.25 11.84
C PRO A 53 5.08 -18.56 12.20
N GLU A 54 5.60 -19.76 11.94
CA GLU A 54 6.83 -20.29 12.56
C GLU A 54 7.07 -19.71 13.96
N ALA A 55 6.04 -19.76 14.81
CA ALA A 55 6.28 -20.03 16.22
C ALA A 55 6.43 -21.56 16.35
N VAL A 56 7.64 -22.05 16.07
CA VAL A 56 8.17 -23.21 16.80
C VAL A 56 8.19 -22.76 18.26
N GLU A 57 7.08 -23.00 18.97
CA GLU A 57 7.12 -23.02 20.42
C GLU A 57 8.16 -24.08 20.79
N GLY A 58 9.25 -23.60 21.36
CA GLY A 58 10.30 -24.44 21.88
C GLY A 58 9.68 -25.48 22.80
N VAL A 59 10.10 -26.72 22.59
CA VAL A 59 9.95 -27.80 23.56
C VAL A 59 10.62 -27.32 24.85
N GLU A 60 9.85 -26.77 25.77
CA GLU A 60 10.26 -26.70 27.16
C GLU A 60 10.22 -28.13 27.70
N SER A 61 11.36 -28.79 27.58
CA SER A 61 11.71 -29.96 28.37
C SER A 61 11.69 -29.57 29.85
N GLN A 62 10.58 -29.82 30.54
CA GLN A 62 10.57 -29.93 31.99
C GLN A 62 10.39 -31.40 32.36
N SER A 63 11.54 -31.96 32.75
CA SER A 63 11.80 -32.96 33.80
C SER A 63 10.84 -34.12 34.01
#